data_AF-A0A2I8ERS7-F1
#
_entry.id   AF-A0A2I8ERS7-F1
#
_cell.length_a   1.000
_cell.length_b   1.000
_cell.length_c   1.000
_cell.angle_alpha   90.00
_cell.angle_beta   90.00
_cell.angle_gamma   90.00
#
_symmetry.space_group_name_H-M   'P 1'
#
loop_
_entity.id
_entity.type
_entity.pdbx_description
1 polymer ?
#
loop_
_entity_poly.entity_id
_entity_poly.type
_entity_poly.pdbx_seq_one_letter_code
_entity_poly.pdbx_strand_id
1 'polypeptide(L)'
;MEMRVHHPAVHPMPEIAAFVADLKSAFGEWEIDEAIRRGKAGEPTFYACENGRSVGTPRLAVTDAFAHDPAYAPASEARQEVPGKESER
;
A
#
# COMPACT_ATOMS: atom_id res chain seq x y z
N MET A 1 15.67 25.28 36.29
CA MET A 1 15.56 23.93 35.71
C MET A 1 14.62 24.07 34.52
N GLU A 2 15.17 24.22 33.33
CA GLU A 2 14.39 24.39 32.09
C GLU A 2 13.93 23.01 31.62
N MET A 3 12.63 22.74 31.71
CA MET A 3 12.01 21.55 31.11
C MET A 3 11.99 21.77 29.60
N ARG A 4 12.79 21.02 28.85
CA ARG A 4 12.69 20.97 27.39
C ARG A 4 11.32 20.39 27.04
N VAL A 5 10.37 21.26 26.71
CA VAL A 5 9.08 20.85 26.16
C VAL A 5 9.36 20.30 24.78
N HIS A 6 9.40 18.98 24.65
CA HIS A 6 9.36 18.31 23.36
C HIS A 6 8.00 18.65 22.73
N HIS A 7 7.98 19.65 21.86
CA HIS A 7 6.83 19.84 20.98
C HIS A 7 6.78 18.61 20.08
N PRO A 8 5.68 17.84 20.09
CA PRO A 8 5.52 16.78 19.12
C PRO A 8 5.62 17.42 17.74
N ALA A 9 6.50 16.87 16.89
CA ALA A 9 6.71 17.40 15.56
C ALA A 9 5.36 17.35 14.82
N VAL A 10 4.75 18.51 14.63
CA VAL A 10 3.50 18.64 13.88
C VAL A 10 3.82 18.28 12.44
N HIS A 11 3.05 17.36 11.86
CA HIS A 11 3.21 16.97 10.46
C HIS A 11 3.19 18.23 9.58
N PRO A 12 4.08 18.38 8.58
CA PRO A 12 4.18 19.59 7.75
C PRO A 12 2.88 19.93 7.00
N MET A 13 1.94 18.98 6.94
CA MET A 13 0.57 19.15 6.46
C MET A 13 -0.41 18.70 7.56
N PRO A 14 -0.79 19.58 8.50
CA PRO A 14 -1.55 19.19 9.69
C PRO A 14 -3.00 18.78 9.37
N GLU A 15 -3.65 19.48 8.44
CA GLU A 15 -5.03 19.18 8.04
C GLU A 15 -5.13 17.81 7.37
N ILE A 16 -4.19 17.49 6.47
CA ILE A 16 -4.16 16.18 5.80
C ILE A 16 -3.82 15.07 6.79
N ALA A 17 -2.92 15.32 7.76
CA ALA A 17 -2.62 14.35 8.79
C ALA A 17 -3.85 14.02 9.67
N ALA A 18 -4.64 15.04 10.03
CA ALA A 18 -5.90 14.85 10.76
C ALA A 18 -6.91 14.04 9.93
N PHE A 19 -7.09 14.40 8.66
CA PHE A 19 -7.98 13.66 7.76
C PHE A 19 -7.57 12.19 7.61
N VAL A 20 -6.27 11.89 7.44
CA VAL A 20 -5.77 10.52 7.36
C VAL A 20 -5.99 9.77 8.68
N ALA A 21 -5.84 10.44 9.82
CA ALA A 21 -6.14 9.85 11.13
C ALA A 21 -7.63 9.45 11.26
N ASP A 22 -8.55 10.30 10.80
CA ASP A 22 -9.98 9.99 10.78
C ASP A 22 -10.28 8.78 9.88
N LEU A 23 -9.64 8.70 8.70
CA LEU A 23 -9.76 7.55 7.81
C LEU A 23 -9.24 6.26 8.47
N LYS A 24 -8.08 6.30 9.12
CA LYS A 24 -7.53 5.16 9.86
C LYS A 24 -8.46 4.70 10.97
N SER A 25 -9.07 5.64 11.69
CA SER A 25 -10.04 5.32 12.74
C SER A 25 -11.33 4.69 12.18
N ALA A 26 -11.77 5.08 10.98
CA ALA A 26 -13.01 4.61 10.39
C ALA A 26 -12.87 3.27 9.65
N PHE A 27 -11.76 3.07 8.93
CA PHE A 27 -11.56 1.95 8.01
C PHE A 27 -10.48 0.96 8.44
N GLY A 28 -9.66 1.33 9.43
CA GLY A 28 -8.51 0.54 9.88
C GLY A 28 -7.19 1.16 9.43
N GLU A 29 -6.19 1.08 10.30
CA GLU A 29 -4.87 1.68 10.06
C GLU A 29 -4.12 0.97 8.92
N TRP A 30 -4.12 -0.36 8.94
CA TRP A 30 -3.43 -1.18 7.94
C TRP A 30 -3.97 -0.95 6.53
N GLU A 31 -5.30 -0.89 6.40
CA GLU A 31 -6.02 -0.71 5.15
C GLU A 31 -5.65 0.63 4.50
N ILE A 32 -5.63 1.71 5.30
CA ILE A 32 -5.33 3.06 4.81
C ILE A 32 -3.84 3.22 4.50
N ASP A 33 -2.95 2.68 5.35
CA ASP A 33 -1.51 2.74 5.10
C ASP A 33 -1.11 1.98 3.84
N GLU A 34 -1.71 0.81 3.59
CA GLU A 34 -1.48 0.04 2.38
C GLU A 34 -2.02 0.76 1.14
N ALA A 35 -3.19 1.39 1.22
CA ALA A 35 -3.74 2.20 0.14
C ALA A 35 -2.83 3.39 -0.20
N ILE A 36 -2.32 4.10 0.81
CA ILE A 36 -1.36 5.20 0.64
C ILE A 36 -0.06 4.69 0.02
N ARG A 37 0.48 3.56 0.50
CA ARG A 37 1.72 2.97 -0.01
C ARG A 37 1.60 2.64 -1.50
N ARG A 38 0.54 1.94 -1.88
CA ARG A 38 0.26 1.56 -3.27
C ARG A 38 -0.02 2.78 -4.16
N GLY A 39 -0.77 3.76 -3.65
CA GLY A 39 -1.02 5.03 -4.35
C GLY A 39 0.28 5.79 -4.63
N LYS A 40 1.20 5.85 -3.67
CA LYS A 40 2.55 6.43 -3.86
C LYS A 40 3.40 5.66 -4.86
N ALA A 41 3.20 4.35 -4.99
CA ALA A 41 3.85 3.51 -5.99
C ALA A 41 3.22 3.66 -7.40
N GLY A 42 2.12 4.41 -7.53
CA GLY A 42 1.37 4.56 -8.78
C GLY A 42 0.53 3.34 -9.14
N GLU A 43 0.29 2.44 -8.18
CA GLU A 43 -0.55 1.27 -8.40
C GLU A 43 -2.04 1.65 -8.48
N PRO A 44 -2.83 1.02 -9.37
CA PRO A 44 -4.27 1.23 -9.43
C PRO A 44 -4.95 0.66 -8.17
N THR A 45 -5.34 1.54 -7.27
CA THR A 45 -5.89 1.18 -5.93
C THR A 45 -7.35 1.52 -5.74
N PHE A 46 -7.93 2.33 -6.64
CA PHE A 46 -9.27 2.88 -6.52
C PHE A 46 -10.15 2.45 -7.69
N TYR A 47 -11.37 2.02 -7.38
CA TYR A 47 -12.45 1.78 -8.33
C TYR A 47 -13.79 2.16 -7.69
N ALA A 48 -14.57 2.97 -8.37
CA ALA A 48 -15.95 3.30 -8.01
C ALA A 48 -16.83 3.23 -9.25
N CYS A 49 -18.03 2.68 -9.13
CA CYS A 49 -19.03 2.66 -10.20
C CYS A 49 -20.39 3.10 -9.65
N GLU A 50 -20.94 4.18 -10.19
CA GLU A 50 -22.25 4.72 -9.80
C GLU A 50 -23.00 5.19 -11.06
N ASN A 51 -24.29 4.82 -11.18
CA ASN A 51 -25.14 5.21 -12.32
C ASN A 51 -24.53 4.86 -13.69
N GLY A 52 -23.80 3.75 -13.79
CA GLY A 52 -23.10 3.32 -15.01
C GLY A 52 -21.82 4.09 -15.31
N ARG A 53 -21.38 5.00 -14.43
CA ARG A 53 -20.13 5.76 -14.56
C ARG A 53 -19.09 5.16 -13.65
N SER A 54 -17.98 4.70 -14.25
CA SER A 54 -16.84 4.14 -13.51
C SER A 54 -15.71 5.16 -13.42
N VAL A 55 -15.07 5.23 -12.25
CA VAL A 55 -13.84 6.00 -12.00
C VAL A 55 -12.79 5.06 -11.42
N GLY A 56 -11.56 5.18 -11.92
CA GLY A 56 -10.45 4.34 -11.50
C GLY A 56 -10.35 3.03 -12.29
N THR A 57 -9.52 2.12 -11.81
CA THR A 57 -9.25 0.84 -12.48
C THR A 57 -9.79 -0.29 -11.63
N PRO A 58 -10.75 -1.09 -12.11
CA PRO A 58 -11.25 -2.23 -11.35
C PRO A 58 -10.08 -3.17 -11.09
N ARG A 59 -9.88 -3.54 -9.83
CA ARG A 59 -8.98 -4.65 -9.52
C ARG A 59 -9.54 -5.86 -10.24
N LEU A 60 -8.72 -6.53 -11.05
CA LEU A 60 -9.08 -7.84 -11.57
C LEU A 60 -9.41 -8.69 -10.35
N ALA A 61 -10.69 -9.02 -10.17
CA ALA A 61 -11.04 -10.11 -9.29
C ALA A 61 -10.28 -11.30 -9.88
N VAL A 62 -9.32 -11.83 -9.13
CA VAL A 62 -8.86 -13.18 -9.42
C VAL A 62 -10.11 -14.02 -9.21
N THR A 63 -10.84 -14.24 -10.29
CA THR A 63 -11.80 -15.31 -10.35
C THR A 63 -10.92 -16.53 -10.32
N ASP A 64 -10.77 -17.10 -9.12
CA ASP A 64 -10.30 -18.47 -8.93
C ASP A 64 -11.33 -19.43 -9.53
N ALA A 65 -11.63 -19.28 -10.83
CA ALA A 65 -12.42 -20.21 -11.61
C ALA A 65 -11.62 -21.50 -11.90
N PHE A 66 -10.33 -21.53 -11.52
CA PHE A 66 -9.44 -22.67 -11.73
C PHE A 66 -8.65 -23.11 -10.47
N ALA A 67 -8.87 -22.53 -9.29
CA ALA A 67 -8.12 -22.91 -8.07
C ALA A 67 -8.65 -24.19 -7.38
N HIS A 68 -9.14 -25.15 -8.16
CA HIS A 68 -9.41 -26.50 -7.68
C HIS A 68 -8.48 -27.57 -8.27
N ASP A 69 -7.43 -27.17 -8.98
CA ASP A 69 -6.36 -28.10 -9.33
C ASP A 69 -5.32 -28.19 -8.18
N PRO A 70 -5.22 -29.31 -7.45
CA PRO A 70 -4.24 -29.49 -6.37
C PRO A 70 -2.78 -29.55 -6.87
N ALA A 71 -2.51 -29.36 -8.16
CA ALA A 71 -1.15 -29.29 -8.71
C ALA A 71 -0.58 -27.86 -8.83
N TYR A 72 -1.34 -26.78 -8.57
CA TYR A 72 -0.81 -25.42 -8.68
C TYR A 72 -0.12 -24.96 -7.39
N ALA A 73 1.18 -25.19 -7.28
CA ALA A 73 2.03 -24.45 -6.36
C ALA A 73 2.41 -23.11 -7.01
N PRO A 74 2.03 -21.93 -6.45
CA PRO A 74 2.52 -20.67 -6.99
C PRO A 74 4.03 -20.64 -6.79
N ALA A 75 4.76 -20.60 -7.90
CA ALA A 75 6.19 -20.37 -7.88
C ALA A 75 6.43 -19.01 -7.21
N SER A 76 7.02 -19.05 -6.02
CA SER A 76 7.61 -17.89 -5.39
C SER A 76 8.77 -17.40 -6.27
N GLU A 77 8.52 -16.41 -7.12
CA GLU A 77 9.57 -15.55 -7.68
C GLU A 77 9.58 -14.27 -6.82
N ALA A 78 10.36 -14.12 -5.76
CA ALA A 78 11.83 -14.16 -5.65
C ALA A 78 12.50 -13.37 -6.76
N ARG A 79 12.97 -12.13 -6.47
CA ARG A 79 14.35 -11.63 -6.67
C ARG A 79 14.55 -10.24 -6.03
N GLN A 80 15.15 -10.21 -4.84
CA GLN A 80 16.05 -9.13 -4.45
C GLN A 80 17.23 -9.73 -3.70
N GLU A 81 18.26 -10.13 -4.44
CA GLU A 81 19.63 -10.23 -3.93
C GLU A 81 20.59 -9.85 -5.08
N VAL A 82 21.34 -8.77 -4.88
CA VAL A 82 22.51 -8.40 -5.68
C VAL A 82 23.75 -8.67 -4.82
N PRO A 83 24.62 -9.64 -5.16
CA PRO A 83 25.89 -9.78 -4.47
C PRO A 83 27.11 -9.56 -5.38
N GLY A 84 28.09 -8.85 -4.82
CA GLY A 84 29.52 -9.16 -4.97
C GLY A 84 30.24 -8.62 -6.20
N LYS A 85 31.10 -7.62 -6.00
CA LYS A 85 32.27 -7.39 -6.85
C LYS A 85 33.43 -8.28 -6.38
N GLU A 86 33.99 -9.08 -7.27
CA GLU A 86 35.35 -9.64 -7.21
C GLU A 86 35.79 -9.80 -8.68
N SER A 87 36.69 -8.96 -9.21
CA SER A 87 38.16 -8.98 -9.08
C SER A 87 38.83 -10.27 -9.58
N GLU A 88 39.66 -10.08 -10.60
CA GLU A 88 40.86 -10.85 -10.96
C GLU A 88 40.77 -12.00 -11.98
N ARG A 89 41.15 -11.69 -13.23
CA ARG A 89 42.26 -12.33 -13.95
C ARG A 89 42.75 -11.47 -15.10
#